data_AF-A0A1H8BUN7-F1
#
_entry.id   AF-A0A1H8BUN7-F1
#
_cell.length_a   1.000
_cell.length_b   1.000
_cell.length_c   1.000
_cell.angle_alpha   90.00
_cell.angle_beta   90.00
_cell.angle_gamma   90.00
#
_symmetry.space_group_name_H-M   'P 1'
#
loop_
_entity.id
_entity.type
_entity.pdbx_description
1 polymer ?
#
loop_
_entity_poly.entity_id
_entity_poly.type
_entity_poly.pdbx_seq_one_letter_code
_entity_poly.pdbx_strand_id
1 'polypeptide(L)'
;MDPDVPSTGAPLPDPLRAAVRGADHTTGEIKAAPRTAAALVKHGLAVRYGAAGRHYLTDSGRALRTALRSEPAEQQPQPEGVFTAVTGDESSGAAELSESRTAEVAAAWAGVLGMRHLEMSASTPCTWERAQPVRAVAIALEAAGIRPAARDGAGRWLGAGYRVLPEPGGARVEWRGPASSPARQDAERELDRCAAVLSAAGWSCLQYLGRQHLRYLSVQPHP
;
A
#
# COMPACT_ATOMS: atom_id res chain seq x y z
N MET A 1 46.27 -9.21 13.42
CA MET A 1 46.28 -7.85 12.85
C MET A 1 45.61 -8.00 11.50
N ASP A 2 44.29 -8.10 11.52
CA ASP A 2 43.47 -8.38 10.34
C ASP A 2 43.26 -7.10 9.53
N PRO A 3 43.38 -7.16 8.19
CA PRO A 3 43.12 -6.01 7.35
C PRO A 3 41.61 -5.73 7.26
N ASP A 4 41.32 -4.46 7.54
CA ASP A 4 40.08 -3.72 7.40
C ASP A 4 39.19 -4.17 6.22
N VAL A 5 37.97 -4.60 6.52
CA VAL A 5 36.91 -4.88 5.55
C VAL A 5 36.09 -3.60 5.38
N PRO A 6 36.14 -2.89 4.25
CA PRO A 6 35.28 -1.73 4.04
C PRO A 6 33.85 -2.21 3.73
N SER A 7 33.06 -2.39 4.78
CA SER A 7 31.60 -2.36 4.70
C SER A 7 31.14 -0.91 4.68
N THR A 8 30.89 -0.35 3.50
CA THR A 8 30.07 0.87 3.39
C THR A 8 29.32 0.87 2.06
N GLY A 9 28.23 0.11 2.02
CA GLY A 9 27.20 0.25 0.98
C GLY A 9 26.48 1.58 1.17
N ALA A 10 27.11 2.67 0.74
CA ALA A 10 26.45 3.97 0.70
C ALA A 10 25.17 3.84 -0.16
N PRO A 11 24.02 4.38 0.31
CA PRO A 11 22.78 4.32 -0.45
C PRO A 11 23.01 4.95 -1.82
N LEU A 12 22.49 4.30 -2.86
CA LEU A 12 22.61 4.77 -4.24
C LEU A 12 22.04 6.20 -4.33
N PRO A 13 22.78 7.20 -4.86
CA PRO A 13 22.29 8.57 -5.00
C PRO A 13 20.95 8.70 -5.73
N ASP A 14 20.12 9.68 -5.36
CA ASP A 14 18.77 9.89 -5.91
C ASP A 14 18.68 9.97 -7.44
N PRO A 15 19.61 10.64 -8.15
CA PRO A 15 19.57 10.67 -9.62
C PRO A 15 19.72 9.29 -10.25
N LEU A 16 20.46 8.39 -9.60
CA LEU A 16 20.67 7.01 -10.05
C LEU A 16 19.45 6.16 -9.73
N ARG A 17 18.85 6.32 -8.53
CA ARG A 17 17.58 5.68 -8.16
C ARG A 17 16.45 6.07 -9.11
N ALA A 18 16.34 7.36 -9.46
CA ALA A 18 15.35 7.86 -10.42
C ALA A 18 15.54 7.26 -11.82
N ALA A 19 16.80 7.17 -12.31
CA ALA A 19 17.11 6.56 -13.60
C ALA A 19 16.77 5.06 -13.65
N VAL A 20 17.00 4.33 -12.55
CA VAL A 20 16.59 2.91 -12.44
C VAL A 20 15.07 2.77 -12.41
N ARG A 21 14.36 3.63 -11.67
CA ARG A 21 12.89 3.64 -11.59
C ARG A 21 12.25 3.94 -12.96
N GLY A 22 12.80 4.91 -13.70
CA GLY A 22 12.33 5.36 -15.00
C GLY A 22 12.77 4.53 -16.21
N ALA A 23 13.59 3.49 -16.02
CA ALA A 23 13.98 2.59 -17.11
C ALA A 23 12.75 1.92 -17.76
N ASP A 24 12.86 1.55 -19.03
CA ASP A 24 11.77 0.90 -19.77
C ASP A 24 11.37 -0.43 -19.13
N HIS A 25 10.06 -0.68 -18.99
CA HIS A 25 9.53 -1.86 -18.29
C HIS A 25 9.70 -3.18 -19.04
N THR A 26 9.73 -3.15 -20.36
CA THR A 26 9.83 -4.34 -21.20
C THR A 26 11.28 -4.68 -21.51
N THR A 27 12.06 -3.67 -21.88
CA THR A 27 13.43 -3.84 -22.39
C THR A 27 14.51 -3.57 -21.34
N GLY A 28 14.17 -2.86 -20.27
CA GLY A 28 15.14 -2.40 -19.29
C GLY A 28 16.05 -1.26 -19.78
N GLU A 29 15.74 -0.65 -20.93
CA GLU A 29 16.51 0.46 -21.49
C GLU A 29 16.47 1.69 -20.58
N ILE A 30 17.64 2.28 -20.32
CA ILE A 30 17.80 3.44 -19.44
C ILE A 30 17.90 4.70 -20.31
N LYS A 31 16.92 5.58 -20.17
CA LYS A 31 16.89 6.91 -20.80
C LYS A 31 17.38 7.99 -19.84
N ALA A 32 18.67 7.98 -19.53
CA ALA A 32 19.28 8.92 -18.60
C ALA A 32 20.49 9.64 -19.22
N ALA A 33 20.94 10.72 -18.58
CA ALA A 33 22.15 11.43 -18.99
C ALA A 33 23.37 10.48 -19.00
N PRO A 34 24.34 10.65 -19.92
CA PRO A 34 25.48 9.73 -20.07
C PRO A 34 26.28 9.49 -18.78
N ARG A 35 26.43 10.52 -17.94
CA ARG A 35 27.11 10.42 -16.63
C ARG A 35 26.37 9.49 -15.66
N THR A 36 25.05 9.58 -15.63
CA THR A 36 24.17 8.73 -14.81
C THR A 36 24.21 7.29 -15.28
N ALA A 37 24.17 7.06 -16.60
CA ALA A 37 24.27 5.73 -17.18
C ALA A 37 25.65 5.08 -16.90
N ALA A 38 26.74 5.83 -17.05
CA ALA A 38 28.08 5.35 -16.73
C ALA A 38 28.26 5.02 -15.24
N ALA A 39 27.68 5.83 -14.35
CA ALA A 39 27.68 5.54 -12.92
C ALA A 39 26.90 4.24 -12.61
N LEU A 40 25.73 4.03 -13.22
CA LEU A 40 24.99 2.76 -13.06
C LEU A 40 25.78 1.55 -13.54
N VAL A 41 26.56 1.69 -14.62
CA VAL A 41 27.49 0.64 -15.07
C VAL A 41 28.58 0.39 -14.02
N LYS A 42 29.17 1.43 -13.45
CA LYS A 42 30.18 1.31 -12.37
C LYS A 42 29.61 0.61 -11.13
N HIS A 43 28.33 0.79 -10.84
CA HIS A 43 27.61 0.11 -9.76
C HIS A 43 27.11 -1.30 -10.12
N GLY A 44 27.35 -1.79 -11.35
CA GLY A 44 26.88 -3.10 -11.80
C GLY A 44 25.36 -3.20 -12.02
N LEU A 45 24.67 -2.06 -12.04
CA LEU A 45 23.21 -1.97 -12.22
C LEU A 45 22.79 -1.83 -13.68
N ALA A 46 23.74 -1.49 -14.56
CA ALA A 46 23.51 -1.35 -15.99
C ALA A 46 24.66 -1.94 -16.80
N VAL A 47 24.38 -2.30 -18.04
CA VAL A 47 25.35 -2.70 -19.06
C VAL A 47 25.16 -1.87 -20.32
N ARG A 48 26.26 -1.52 -20.97
CA ARG A 48 26.24 -0.90 -22.29
C ARG A 48 26.20 -1.99 -23.35
N TYR A 49 25.24 -1.91 -24.27
CA TYR A 49 25.02 -2.93 -25.29
C TYR A 49 24.72 -2.31 -26.67
N GLY A 50 25.13 -3.01 -27.73
CA GLY A 50 24.93 -2.64 -29.12
C GLY A 50 25.86 -1.54 -29.65
N ALA A 51 25.92 -1.43 -30.98
CA ALA A 51 26.75 -0.44 -31.68
C ALA A 51 26.38 1.02 -31.33
N ALA A 52 25.09 1.26 -31.03
CA ALA A 52 24.60 2.57 -30.59
C ALA A 52 24.95 2.90 -29.12
N GLY A 53 25.56 1.98 -28.37
CA GLY A 53 25.99 2.21 -26.99
C GLY A 53 24.85 2.49 -26.02
N ARG A 54 23.69 1.85 -26.20
CA ARG A 54 22.54 1.99 -25.31
C ARG A 54 22.81 1.29 -23.98
N HIS A 55 22.14 1.75 -22.92
CA HIS A 55 22.32 1.21 -21.59
C HIS A 55 21.07 0.46 -21.16
N TYR A 56 21.25 -0.73 -20.62
CA TYR A 56 20.17 -1.60 -20.16
C TYR A 56 20.43 -2.03 -18.73
N LEU A 57 19.38 -2.17 -17.94
CA LEU A 57 19.48 -2.71 -16.59
C LEU A 57 20.04 -4.14 -16.61
N THR A 58 20.89 -4.46 -15.65
CA THR A 58 21.26 -5.83 -15.30
C THR A 58 20.16 -6.47 -14.46
N ASP A 59 20.31 -7.75 -14.09
CA ASP A 59 19.38 -8.40 -13.17
C ASP A 59 19.39 -7.74 -11.79
N SER A 60 20.56 -7.33 -11.28
CA SER A 60 20.67 -6.52 -10.07
C SER A 60 19.98 -5.16 -10.21
N GLY A 61 20.08 -4.50 -11.37
CA GLY A 61 19.34 -3.27 -11.69
C GLY A 61 17.83 -3.48 -11.76
N ARG A 62 17.36 -4.60 -12.31
CA ARG A 62 15.94 -4.98 -12.36
C ARG A 62 15.40 -5.32 -10.97
N ALA A 63 16.17 -6.03 -10.16
CA ALA A 63 15.83 -6.33 -8.76
C ALA A 63 15.72 -5.03 -7.96
N LEU A 64 16.70 -4.12 -8.09
CA LEU A 64 16.63 -2.80 -7.46
C LEU A 64 15.45 -1.99 -7.97
N ARG A 65 15.12 -2.01 -9.27
CA ARG A 65 13.93 -1.31 -9.79
C ARG A 65 12.63 -1.85 -9.20
N THR A 66 12.55 -3.16 -9.02
CA THR A 66 11.41 -3.82 -8.38
C THR A 66 11.35 -3.38 -6.93
N ALA A 67 12.47 -3.43 -6.21
CA ALA A 67 12.59 -2.92 -4.85
C ALA A 67 12.20 -1.43 -4.76
N LEU A 68 12.69 -0.54 -5.62
CA LEU A 68 12.34 0.90 -5.66
C LEU A 68 10.87 1.20 -5.97
N ARG A 69 10.14 0.22 -6.52
CA ARG A 69 8.69 0.29 -6.77
C ARG A 69 7.90 -0.34 -5.63
N SER A 70 8.47 -1.36 -5.00
CA SER A 70 7.93 -2.08 -3.85
C SER A 70 8.38 -1.50 -2.51
N GLU A 71 9.30 -0.53 -2.50
CA GLU A 71 9.64 0.29 -1.37
C GLU A 71 8.29 0.84 -0.89
N PRO A 72 7.85 0.45 0.32
CA PRO A 72 6.72 1.13 0.94
C PRO A 72 7.07 2.60 0.83
N ALA A 73 6.13 3.45 0.45
CA ALA A 73 6.32 4.89 0.50
C ALA A 73 6.92 5.22 1.87
N GLU A 74 8.24 5.38 1.94
CA GLU A 74 8.93 5.80 3.16
C GLU A 74 8.23 7.07 3.55
N GLN A 75 7.77 7.08 4.80
CA GLN A 75 6.92 8.11 5.35
C GLN A 75 7.50 9.47 4.98
N GLN A 76 6.97 10.09 3.91
CA GLN A 76 6.99 11.53 3.81
C GLN A 76 6.35 11.98 5.12
N PRO A 77 7.00 12.85 5.92
CA PRO A 77 6.37 13.40 7.10
C PRO A 77 5.03 13.95 6.63
N GLN A 78 3.97 13.23 6.99
CA GLN A 78 2.61 13.61 6.68
C GLN A 78 2.47 14.98 7.32
N PRO A 79 1.98 16.00 6.60
CA PRO A 79 1.76 17.31 7.21
C PRO A 79 0.98 17.09 8.51
N GLU A 80 1.58 17.48 9.62
CA GLU A 80 0.99 17.33 10.95
C GLU A 80 -0.40 17.97 10.90
N GLY A 81 -1.44 17.18 11.11
CA GLY A 81 -2.85 17.60 11.02
C GLY A 81 -3.69 16.92 9.92
N VAL A 82 -3.13 16.06 9.05
CA VAL A 82 -3.94 15.26 8.10
C VAL A 82 -4.27 13.89 8.71
N PHE A 83 -5.57 13.59 8.84
CA PHE A 83 -6.05 12.30 9.31
C PHE A 83 -5.47 11.13 8.49
N THR A 84 -4.83 10.18 9.17
CA THR A 84 -4.29 8.96 8.56
C THR A 84 -5.22 7.79 8.83
N ALA A 85 -5.73 7.15 7.76
CA ALA A 85 -6.54 5.95 7.87
C ALA A 85 -5.66 4.75 8.17
N VAL A 86 -6.08 3.88 9.08
CA VAL A 86 -5.37 2.65 9.43
C VAL A 86 -5.87 1.54 8.52
N THR A 87 -4.97 1.06 7.67
CA THR A 87 -5.25 0.11 6.60
C THR A 87 -5.03 -1.34 7.00
N GLY A 88 -4.49 -1.60 8.18
CA GLY A 88 -4.25 -2.95 8.70
C GLY A 88 -2.84 -3.49 8.43
N ASP A 89 -1.89 -2.64 8.04
CA ASP A 89 -0.47 -2.97 7.91
C ASP A 89 0.41 -2.26 8.95
N GLU A 90 -0.20 -1.38 9.74
CA GLU A 90 0.48 -0.51 10.69
C GLU A 90 0.92 -1.26 11.95
N SER A 91 1.94 -0.70 12.61
CA SER A 91 2.38 -1.13 13.93
C SER A 91 1.30 -0.83 14.98
N SER A 92 1.21 -1.68 16.00
CA SER A 92 0.16 -1.67 17.03
C SER A 92 -0.30 -0.30 17.57
N GLY A 93 0.60 0.67 17.72
CA GLY A 93 0.27 1.99 18.25
C GLY A 93 -0.65 2.83 17.36
N ALA A 94 -0.71 2.56 16.05
CA ALA A 94 -1.63 3.26 15.15
C ALA A 94 -3.07 2.71 15.22
N ALA A 95 -3.23 1.46 15.68
CA ALA A 95 -4.50 0.74 15.71
C ALA A 95 -5.17 0.76 17.10
N GLU A 96 -4.61 1.48 18.08
CA GLU A 96 -5.22 1.56 19.41
C GLU A 96 -6.56 2.31 19.36
N LEU A 97 -7.61 1.61 19.80
CA LEU A 97 -8.95 2.16 19.98
C LEU A 97 -8.97 3.09 21.18
N SER A 98 -8.51 4.32 20.99
CA SER A 98 -8.70 5.41 21.96
C SER A 98 -9.96 6.21 21.65
N GLU A 99 -10.49 6.92 22.65
CA GLU A 99 -11.58 7.88 22.45
C GLU A 99 -11.17 8.97 21.44
N SER A 100 -9.90 9.41 21.47
CA SER A 100 -9.33 10.34 20.48
C SER A 100 -9.42 9.77 19.06
N ARG A 101 -8.99 8.51 18.86
CA ARG A 101 -9.06 7.85 17.55
C ARG A 101 -10.50 7.74 17.05
N THR A 102 -11.43 7.42 17.94
CA THR A 102 -12.85 7.32 17.59
C THR A 102 -13.39 8.67 17.11
N ALA A 103 -13.06 9.76 17.81
CA ALA A 103 -13.46 11.12 17.41
C ALA A 103 -12.83 11.54 16.07
N GLU A 104 -11.54 11.24 15.87
CA GLU A 104 -10.83 11.51 14.62
C GLU A 104 -11.44 10.77 13.43
N VAL A 105 -11.74 9.48 13.60
CA VAL A 105 -12.39 8.64 12.57
C VAL A 105 -13.78 9.17 12.26
N ALA A 106 -14.56 9.56 13.27
CA ALA A 106 -15.89 10.13 13.07
C ALA A 106 -15.82 11.46 12.30
N ALA A 107 -14.86 12.32 12.62
CA ALA A 107 -14.63 13.57 11.89
C ALA A 107 -14.19 13.31 10.43
N ALA A 108 -13.29 12.35 10.21
CA ALA A 108 -12.87 11.94 8.87
C ALA A 108 -14.05 11.41 8.04
N TRP A 109 -14.90 10.56 8.63
CA TRP A 109 -16.08 10.02 7.98
C TRP A 109 -17.11 11.12 7.65
N ALA A 110 -17.36 12.05 8.57
CA ALA A 110 -18.20 13.21 8.31
C ALA A 110 -17.68 14.07 7.15
N GLY A 111 -16.34 14.23 7.05
CA GLY A 111 -15.71 14.90 5.91
C GLY A 111 -15.97 14.19 4.57
N VAL A 112 -15.91 12.86 4.54
CA VAL A 112 -16.25 12.05 3.35
C VAL A 112 -17.70 12.27 2.93
N LEU A 113 -18.64 12.20 3.89
CA LEU A 113 -20.06 12.44 3.63
C LEU A 113 -20.33 13.88 3.15
N GLY A 114 -19.59 14.86 3.69
CA GLY A 114 -19.63 16.25 3.24
C GLY A 114 -19.20 16.40 1.78
N MET A 115 -18.13 15.72 1.35
CA MET A 115 -17.71 15.70 -0.06
C MET A 115 -18.78 15.08 -0.97
N ARG A 116 -19.39 13.96 -0.57
CA ARG A 116 -20.51 13.36 -1.31
C ARG A 116 -21.70 14.31 -1.44
N HIS A 117 -22.02 15.04 -0.37
CA HIS A 117 -23.09 16.03 -0.38
C HIS A 117 -22.82 17.14 -1.40
N LEU A 118 -21.60 17.68 -1.44
CA LEU A 118 -21.20 18.70 -2.41
C LEU A 118 -21.23 18.20 -3.86
N GLU A 119 -20.95 16.92 -4.09
CA GLU A 119 -21.02 16.28 -5.41
C GLU A 119 -22.41 15.73 -5.75
N MET A 120 -23.43 15.92 -4.89
CA MET A 120 -24.76 15.33 -5.04
C MET A 120 -24.76 13.80 -5.23
N SER A 121 -23.77 13.11 -4.66
CA SER A 121 -23.53 11.66 -4.76
C SER A 121 -23.78 10.94 -3.42
N ALA A 122 -24.91 11.24 -2.76
CA ALA A 122 -25.15 10.79 -1.38
C ALA A 122 -25.01 9.27 -1.17
N SER A 123 -25.40 8.47 -2.16
CA SER A 123 -25.41 6.99 -2.09
C SER A 123 -24.23 6.32 -2.80
N THR A 124 -23.34 7.07 -3.45
CA THR A 124 -22.21 6.50 -4.22
C THR A 124 -20.90 7.17 -3.83
N PRO A 125 -19.75 6.47 -3.92
CA PRO A 125 -18.46 7.07 -3.63
C PRO A 125 -18.23 8.33 -4.48
N CYS A 126 -17.71 9.40 -3.88
CA CYS A 126 -17.40 10.65 -4.58
C CYS A 126 -16.08 10.56 -5.38
N THR A 127 -15.70 11.62 -6.09
CA THR A 127 -14.45 11.63 -6.87
C THR A 127 -13.21 11.36 -6.02
N TRP A 128 -13.14 11.93 -4.82
CA TRP A 128 -12.02 11.72 -3.89
C TRP A 128 -11.92 10.25 -3.45
N GLU A 129 -13.05 9.61 -3.13
CA GLU A 129 -13.07 8.21 -2.71
C GLU A 129 -12.62 7.28 -3.85
N ARG A 130 -13.05 7.55 -5.08
CA ARG A 130 -12.60 6.82 -6.28
C ARG A 130 -11.10 7.01 -6.54
N ALA A 131 -10.56 8.19 -6.24
CA ALA A 131 -9.13 8.47 -6.39
C ALA A 131 -8.28 7.84 -5.27
N GLN A 132 -8.86 7.57 -4.10
CA GLN A 132 -8.18 7.05 -2.91
C GLN A 132 -8.96 5.90 -2.25
N PRO A 133 -9.23 4.79 -2.98
CA PRO A 133 -10.16 3.76 -2.53
C PRO A 133 -9.71 3.04 -1.26
N VAL A 134 -8.40 2.79 -1.10
CA VAL A 134 -7.84 2.16 0.11
C VAL A 134 -8.15 2.99 1.35
N ARG A 135 -7.92 4.30 1.27
CA ARG A 135 -8.16 5.23 2.38
C ARG A 135 -9.65 5.36 2.70
N ALA A 136 -10.49 5.50 1.67
CA ALA A 136 -11.93 5.62 1.85
C ALA A 136 -12.55 4.36 2.47
N VAL A 137 -12.16 3.18 1.98
CA VAL A 137 -12.61 1.88 2.52
C VAL A 137 -12.15 1.71 3.98
N ALA A 138 -10.90 2.03 4.30
CA ALA A 138 -10.41 1.97 5.68
C ALA A 138 -11.21 2.90 6.61
N ILE A 139 -11.44 4.16 6.23
CA ILE A 139 -12.26 5.10 7.02
C ILE A 139 -13.66 4.55 7.28
N ALA A 140 -14.32 4.01 6.26
CA ALA A 140 -15.67 3.46 6.40
C ALA A 140 -15.71 2.26 7.37
N LEU A 141 -14.71 1.37 7.31
CA LEU A 141 -14.61 0.22 8.21
C LEU A 141 -14.31 0.65 9.66
N GLU A 142 -13.38 1.58 9.87
CA GLU A 142 -13.08 2.12 11.21
C GLU A 142 -14.30 2.84 11.80
N ALA A 143 -15.00 3.65 10.99
CA ALA A 143 -16.18 4.39 11.43
C ALA A 143 -17.34 3.46 11.82
N ALA A 144 -17.39 2.26 11.24
CA ALA A 144 -18.31 1.20 11.63
C ALA A 144 -17.84 0.34 12.82
N GLY A 145 -16.70 0.70 13.43
CA GLY A 145 -16.10 0.00 14.57
C GLY A 145 -15.50 -1.36 14.23
N ILE A 146 -15.26 -1.65 12.94
CA ILE A 146 -14.51 -2.84 12.53
C ILE A 146 -13.03 -2.52 12.75
N ARG A 147 -12.30 -3.42 13.41
CA ARG A 147 -10.91 -3.16 13.79
C ARG A 147 -9.96 -3.46 12.64
N PRO A 148 -8.94 -2.60 12.41
CA PRO A 148 -7.82 -2.95 11.55
C PRO A 148 -7.01 -4.10 12.16
N ALA A 149 -6.38 -4.89 11.30
CA ALA A 149 -5.30 -5.77 11.72
C ALA A 149 -4.11 -4.93 12.20
N ALA A 150 -3.28 -5.49 13.06
CA ALA A 150 -2.10 -4.79 13.56
C ALA A 150 -0.90 -5.74 13.60
N ARG A 151 0.30 -5.19 13.40
CA ARG A 151 1.56 -5.93 13.50
C ARG A 151 2.40 -5.50 14.70
N ASP A 152 3.16 -6.44 15.24
CA ASP A 152 4.24 -6.14 16.18
C ASP A 152 5.47 -5.61 15.45
N GLY A 153 6.48 -5.17 16.21
CA GLY A 153 7.76 -4.71 15.65
C GLY A 153 8.54 -5.79 14.88
N ALA A 154 8.12 -7.06 14.96
CA ALA A 154 8.68 -8.18 14.21
C ALA A 154 7.82 -8.56 12.97
N GLY A 155 6.79 -7.78 12.65
CA GLY A 155 5.90 -8.00 11.51
C GLY A 155 4.86 -9.10 11.70
N ARG A 156 4.70 -9.64 12.92
CA ARG A 156 3.69 -10.65 13.24
C ARG A 156 2.37 -10.00 13.57
N TRP A 157 1.27 -10.62 13.17
CA TRP A 157 -0.07 -10.15 13.52
C TRP A 157 -0.30 -10.24 15.02
N LEU A 158 -0.71 -9.12 15.64
CA LEU A 158 -1.03 -9.02 17.06
C LEU A 158 -2.51 -9.33 17.34
N GLY A 159 -3.37 -8.96 16.40
CA GLY A 159 -4.81 -9.10 16.52
C GLY A 159 -5.43 -9.41 15.16
N ALA A 160 -6.64 -9.95 15.22
CA ALA A 160 -7.44 -10.17 14.03
C ALA A 160 -8.15 -8.88 13.62
N GLY A 161 -8.16 -8.58 12.32
CA GLY A 161 -8.82 -7.40 11.80
C GLY A 161 -8.76 -7.32 10.29
N TYR A 162 -9.35 -6.26 9.75
CA TYR A 162 -9.30 -6.02 8.31
C TYR A 162 -7.91 -5.56 7.88
N ARG A 163 -7.56 -5.86 6.63
CA ARG A 163 -6.42 -5.27 5.91
C ARG A 163 -6.90 -4.81 4.55
N VAL A 164 -6.69 -3.54 4.22
CA VAL A 164 -7.09 -2.93 2.96
C VAL A 164 -5.86 -2.74 2.07
N LEU A 165 -5.94 -3.22 0.83
CA LEU A 165 -4.86 -3.19 -0.14
C LEU A 165 -5.33 -2.52 -1.44
N PRO A 166 -4.43 -1.91 -2.21
CA PRO A 166 -4.80 -1.41 -3.53
C PRO A 166 -5.15 -2.57 -4.47
N GLU A 167 -6.18 -2.38 -5.28
CA GLU A 167 -6.60 -3.29 -6.36
C GLU A 167 -6.97 -2.44 -7.60
N PRO A 168 -6.83 -2.93 -8.84
CA PRO A 168 -7.22 -2.16 -10.02
C PRO A 168 -8.67 -1.65 -9.93
N GLY A 169 -8.83 -0.32 -9.95
CA GLY A 169 -10.13 0.35 -9.90
C GLY A 169 -10.80 0.39 -8.52
N GLY A 170 -10.11 -0.03 -7.45
CA GLY A 170 -10.72 -0.10 -6.12
C GLY A 170 -9.75 -0.52 -5.03
N ALA A 171 -10.25 -1.33 -4.09
CA ALA A 171 -9.49 -1.85 -2.97
C ALA A 171 -9.83 -3.32 -2.71
N ARG A 172 -8.88 -4.04 -2.15
CA ARG A 172 -9.05 -5.40 -1.67
C ARG A 172 -9.07 -5.41 -0.15
N VAL A 173 -10.08 -6.03 0.44
CA VAL A 173 -10.17 -6.22 1.90
C VAL A 173 -9.91 -7.68 2.24
N GLU A 174 -8.97 -7.90 3.15
CA GLU A 174 -8.64 -9.21 3.69
C GLU A 174 -8.91 -9.23 5.20
N TRP A 175 -9.19 -10.41 5.76
CA TRP A 175 -9.18 -10.60 7.21
C TRP A 175 -7.86 -11.27 7.61
N ARG A 176 -7.07 -10.56 8.41
CA ARG A 176 -5.73 -10.99 8.85
C ARG A 176 -5.71 -11.16 10.36
N GLY A 177 -4.85 -12.04 10.84
CA GLY A 177 -4.70 -12.31 12.27
C GLY A 177 -3.58 -13.31 12.54
N PRO A 178 -3.28 -13.58 13.82
CA PRO A 178 -2.28 -14.56 14.22
C PRO A 178 -2.59 -15.95 13.66
N ALA A 179 -1.55 -16.73 13.31
CA ALA A 179 -1.72 -18.07 12.73
C ALA A 179 -2.44 -19.06 13.65
N SER A 180 -2.35 -18.85 14.97
CA SER A 180 -3.02 -19.64 16.01
C SER A 180 -4.44 -19.17 16.33
N SER A 181 -4.93 -18.11 15.68
CA SER A 181 -6.20 -17.48 16.04
C SER A 181 -7.39 -18.18 15.39
N PRO A 182 -8.52 -18.36 16.11
CA PRO A 182 -9.81 -18.73 15.51
C PRO A 182 -10.28 -17.71 14.46
N ALA A 183 -9.63 -16.54 14.36
CA ALA A 183 -9.85 -15.54 13.33
C ALA A 183 -9.82 -16.07 11.89
N ARG A 184 -9.11 -17.18 11.61
CA ARG A 184 -9.16 -17.79 10.27
C ARG A 184 -10.50 -18.47 9.99
N GLN A 185 -11.13 -19.02 11.01
CA GLN A 185 -12.48 -19.62 10.93
C GLN A 185 -13.54 -18.51 10.87
N ASP A 186 -13.33 -17.43 11.62
CA ASP A 186 -14.20 -16.26 11.65
C ASP A 186 -14.06 -15.34 10.44
N ALA A 187 -13.00 -15.50 9.65
CA ALA A 187 -12.66 -14.62 8.54
C ALA A 187 -13.81 -14.45 7.53
N GLU A 188 -14.59 -15.50 7.28
CA GLU A 188 -15.76 -15.41 6.41
C GLU A 188 -16.81 -14.46 6.98
N ARG A 189 -17.25 -14.72 8.22
CA ARG A 189 -18.23 -13.89 8.91
C ARG A 189 -17.79 -12.43 9.02
N GLU A 190 -16.52 -12.20 9.33
CA GLU A 190 -16.00 -10.83 9.46
C GLU A 190 -15.85 -10.14 8.09
N LEU A 191 -15.53 -10.88 7.01
CA LEU A 191 -15.61 -10.34 5.66
C LEU A 191 -17.05 -10.04 5.25
N ASP A 192 -18.03 -10.87 5.60
CA ASP A 192 -19.45 -10.58 5.34
C ASP A 192 -19.90 -9.29 6.06
N ARG A 193 -19.45 -9.10 7.30
CA ARG A 193 -19.66 -7.86 8.05
C ARG A 193 -19.02 -6.66 7.35
N CYS A 194 -17.78 -6.79 6.86
CA CYS A 194 -17.13 -5.74 6.08
C CYS A 194 -17.92 -5.41 4.81
N ALA A 195 -18.37 -6.44 4.07
CA ALA A 195 -19.15 -6.27 2.85
C ALA A 195 -20.47 -5.54 3.12
N ALA A 196 -21.18 -5.86 4.21
CA ALA A 196 -22.42 -5.19 4.58
C ALA A 196 -22.22 -3.70 4.88
N VAL A 197 -21.19 -3.35 5.66
CA VAL A 197 -20.84 -1.95 5.96
C VAL A 197 -20.48 -1.18 4.69
N LEU A 198 -19.63 -1.77 3.85
CA LEU A 198 -19.16 -1.11 2.63
C LEU A 198 -20.29 -0.97 1.60
N SER A 199 -21.18 -1.96 1.50
CA SER A 199 -22.38 -1.88 0.66
C SER A 199 -23.33 -0.78 1.11
N ALA A 200 -23.56 -0.65 2.42
CA ALA A 200 -24.33 0.47 2.98
C ALA A 200 -23.67 1.83 2.73
N ALA A 201 -22.35 1.86 2.62
CA ALA A 201 -21.57 3.04 2.22
C ALA A 201 -21.50 3.25 0.69
N GLY A 202 -22.20 2.46 -0.13
CA GLY A 202 -22.27 2.64 -1.59
C GLY A 202 -21.16 1.94 -2.39
N TRP A 203 -20.41 1.03 -1.80
CA TRP A 203 -19.41 0.23 -2.50
C TRP A 203 -19.99 -1.10 -2.98
N SER A 204 -19.59 -1.55 -4.17
CA SER A 204 -19.81 -2.93 -4.63
C SER A 204 -18.76 -3.85 -4.03
N CYS A 205 -19.20 -4.93 -3.37
CA CYS A 205 -18.32 -5.90 -2.72
C CYS A 205 -18.54 -7.29 -3.30
N LEU A 206 -17.47 -7.91 -3.81
CA LEU A 206 -17.49 -9.28 -4.32
C LEU A 206 -16.44 -10.12 -3.59
N GLN A 207 -16.86 -11.29 -3.09
CA GLN A 207 -15.95 -12.18 -2.37
C GLN A 207 -15.26 -13.15 -3.33
N TYR A 208 -13.95 -13.32 -3.13
CA TYR A 208 -13.10 -14.18 -3.94
C TYR A 208 -12.20 -15.04 -3.07
N LEU A 209 -11.66 -16.11 -3.67
CA LEU A 209 -10.67 -16.98 -3.04
C LEU A 209 -9.28 -16.74 -3.65
N GLY A 210 -8.31 -16.34 -2.82
CA GLY A 210 -6.94 -16.05 -3.25
C GLY A 210 -6.03 -17.29 -3.32
N ARG A 211 -4.77 -17.06 -3.73
CA ARG A 211 -3.73 -18.08 -3.97
C ARG A 211 -3.29 -18.91 -2.75
N GLN A 212 -3.92 -18.74 -1.59
CA GLN A 212 -3.67 -19.48 -0.35
C GLN A 212 -4.96 -19.99 0.31
N HIS A 213 -6.05 -20.11 -0.48
CA HIS A 213 -7.40 -20.36 0.02
C HIS A 213 -7.86 -19.33 1.07
N LEU A 214 -7.29 -18.13 1.01
CA LEU A 214 -7.70 -17.02 1.84
C LEU A 214 -8.75 -16.22 1.10
N ARG A 215 -9.93 -16.12 1.71
CA ARG A 215 -11.01 -15.29 1.18
C ARG A 215 -10.64 -13.81 1.30
N TYR A 216 -11.11 -13.02 0.36
CA TYR A 216 -10.97 -11.57 0.36
C TYR A 216 -12.18 -10.95 -0.35
N LEU A 217 -12.44 -9.67 -0.07
CA LEU A 217 -13.39 -8.87 -0.84
C LEU A 217 -12.63 -8.04 -1.86
N SER A 218 -13.09 -8.05 -3.11
CA SER A 218 -12.84 -6.98 -4.05
C SER A 218 -13.91 -5.92 -3.83
N VAL A 219 -13.47 -4.68 -3.61
CA VAL A 219 -14.30 -3.54 -3.29
C VAL A 219 -14.12 -2.51 -4.39
N GLN A 220 -15.19 -2.23 -5.12
CA GLN A 220 -15.20 -1.29 -6.22
C GLN A 220 -16.29 -0.25 -6.02
N PRO A 221 -16.14 0.97 -6.56
CA PRO A 221 -17.25 1.91 -6.59
C PRO A 221 -18.46 1.26 -7.25
N HIS A 222 -19.66 1.43 -6.68
CA HIS A 222 -20.86 1.00 -7.39
C HIS A 222 -20.96 1.77 -8.72
N PRO A 223 -21.27 1.10 -9.84
CA PRO A 223 -21.37 1.74 -11.15
C PRO A 223 -22.47 2.80 -11.22
#